data_AF-A0A369RLR5-F1
#
_entry.id   AF-A0A369RLR5-F1
#
_cell.length_a   1.000
_cell.length_b   1.000
_cell.length_c   1.000
_cell.angle_alpha   90.00
_cell.angle_beta   90.00
_cell.angle_gamma   90.00
#
_symmetry.space_group_name_H-M   'P 1'
#
loop_
_entity.id
_entity.type
_entity.pdbx_description
1 polymer ?
#
loop_
_entity_poly.entity_id
_entity_poly.type
_entity_poly.pdbx_seq_one_letter_code
_entity_poly.pdbx_strand_id
1 'polypeptide(L)'
;LNENGNLKQIYYGDHTRTSRIDVPHYKLTDFYNAMTQFLRYAYSPANIIQFKLQPGTLISVDNFRVLHGRTAFVVSPDNFRHVEGGHVDWDGAISCMRVLEKELNIDYRTPNI
;
A
#
# COMPACT_ATOMS: atom_id res chain seq x y z
N LEU A 1 -11.54 -7.09 6.57
CA LEU A 1 -11.42 -7.00 8.04
C LEU A 1 -10.93 -8.35 8.56
N ASN A 2 -10.39 -8.43 9.78
CA ASN A 2 -10.18 -9.72 10.45
C ASN A 2 -11.48 -10.18 11.14
N GLU A 3 -11.41 -11.32 11.82
CA GLU A 3 -12.55 -11.93 12.53
C GLU A 3 -13.13 -11.03 13.64
N ASN A 4 -12.33 -10.10 14.16
CA ASN A 4 -12.73 -9.15 15.20
C ASN A 4 -13.27 -7.82 14.62
N GLY A 5 -13.43 -7.72 13.30
CA GLY A 5 -13.88 -6.49 12.64
C GLY A 5 -12.80 -5.41 12.48
N ASN A 6 -11.55 -5.69 12.85
CA ASN A 6 -10.45 -4.74 12.69
C ASN A 6 -9.96 -4.70 11.23
N LEU A 7 -9.44 -3.55 10.80
CA LEU A 7 -8.79 -3.44 9.50
C LEU A 7 -7.57 -4.37 9.45
N LYS A 8 -7.59 -5.32 8.51
CA LYS A 8 -6.52 -6.30 8.30
C LYS A 8 -5.66 -5.92 7.11
N GLN A 9 -6.30 -5.62 5.98
CA GLN A 9 -5.66 -5.33 4.70
C GLN A 9 -6.58 -4.42 3.88
N ILE A 10 -5.98 -3.60 3.02
CA ILE A 10 -6.66 -2.83 1.97
C ILE A 10 -6.28 -3.46 0.64
N TYR A 11 -7.28 -3.91 -0.13
CA TYR A 11 -7.07 -4.38 -1.49
C TYR A 11 -7.75 -3.41 -2.46
N TYR A 12 -6.94 -2.59 -3.11
CA TYR A 12 -7.41 -1.64 -4.11
C TYR A 12 -6.37 -1.49 -5.22
N GLY A 13 -6.79 -1.77 -6.45
CA GLY A 13 -6.00 -1.55 -7.66
C GLY A 13 -6.94 -1.25 -8.81
N ASP A 14 -6.96 0.00 -9.27
CA ASP A 14 -7.94 0.45 -10.26
C ASP A 14 -7.77 -0.27 -11.60
N HIS A 15 -6.54 -0.39 -12.09
CA HIS A 15 -6.22 -1.04 -13.36
C HIS A 15 -6.45 -2.55 -13.38
N THR A 16 -6.41 -3.20 -12.21
CA THR A 16 -6.58 -4.65 -12.06
C THR A 16 -8.00 -5.04 -11.70
N ARG A 17 -8.88 -4.06 -11.45
CA ARG A 17 -10.27 -4.31 -11.06
C ARG A 17 -11.07 -4.81 -12.26
N THR A 18 -11.71 -5.95 -12.09
CA THR A 18 -12.61 -6.51 -13.11
C THR A 18 -13.88 -5.66 -13.28
N SER A 19 -14.50 -5.76 -14.46
CA SER A 19 -15.82 -5.21 -14.72
C SER A 19 -16.94 -5.92 -13.95
N ARG A 20 -16.72 -7.17 -13.53
CA ARG A 20 -17.67 -7.94 -12.74
C ARG A 20 -17.61 -7.50 -11.27
N ILE A 21 -18.71 -6.94 -10.76
CA ILE A 21 -18.85 -6.61 -9.33
C ILE A 21 -19.89 -7.55 -8.73
N ASP A 22 -19.46 -8.33 -7.74
CA ASP A 22 -20.31 -9.30 -7.06
C ASP A 22 -21.05 -8.64 -5.89
N VAL A 23 -21.97 -7.73 -6.21
CA VAL A 23 -22.87 -7.08 -5.25
C VAL A 23 -24.31 -7.20 -5.74
N PRO A 24 -25.30 -7.37 -4.85
CA PRO A 24 -26.69 -7.32 -5.24
C PRO A 24 -27.00 -6.03 -5.99
N HIS A 25 -27.82 -6.09 -7.05
CA HIS A 25 -28.08 -4.95 -7.94
C HIS A 25 -28.52 -3.69 -7.19
N TYR A 26 -29.39 -3.85 -6.19
CA TYR A 26 -29.89 -2.75 -5.35
C TYR A 26 -28.82 -2.09 -4.46
N LYS A 27 -27.63 -2.69 -4.33
CA LYS A 27 -26.47 -2.18 -3.58
C LYS A 27 -25.37 -1.60 -4.45
N LEU A 28 -25.49 -1.68 -5.78
CA LEU A 28 -24.43 -1.25 -6.69
C LEU A 28 -24.11 0.24 -6.53
N THR A 29 -25.14 1.08 -6.44
CA THR A 29 -24.97 2.54 -6.22
C THR A 29 -24.30 2.83 -4.88
N ASP A 30 -24.74 2.18 -3.80
CA ASP A 30 -24.13 2.32 -2.46
C ASP A 30 -22.65 1.94 -2.47
N PHE A 31 -22.31 0.85 -3.16
CA PHE A 31 -20.93 0.39 -3.31
C PHE A 31 -20.05 1.45 -4.00
N TYR A 32 -20.50 2.00 -5.12
CA TYR A 32 -19.74 3.04 -5.82
C TYR A 32 -19.66 4.35 -5.03
N ASN A 33 -20.70 4.71 -4.28
CA ASN A 33 -20.68 5.87 -3.39
C ASN A 33 -19.63 5.69 -2.27
N ALA A 34 -19.59 4.51 -1.65
CA ALA A 34 -18.58 4.18 -0.64
C ALA A 34 -17.16 4.18 -1.22
N MET A 35 -16.97 3.57 -2.41
CA MET A 35 -15.69 3.58 -3.11
C MET A 35 -15.25 5.02 -3.44
N THR A 36 -16.17 5.86 -3.91
CA THR A 36 -15.88 7.27 -4.21
C THR A 36 -15.44 8.03 -2.95
N GLN A 37 -16.10 7.81 -1.82
CA GLN A 37 -15.68 8.41 -0.55
C GLN A 37 -14.30 7.93 -0.12
N PHE A 38 -14.03 6.62 -0.18
CA PHE A 38 -12.71 6.07 0.11
C PHE A 38 -11.63 6.71 -0.76
N LEU A 39 -11.86 6.83 -2.07
CA LEU A 39 -10.90 7.44 -3.00
C LEU A 39 -10.70 8.93 -2.76
N ARG A 40 -11.76 9.66 -2.36
CA ARG A 40 -11.60 11.06 -1.94
C ARG A 40 -10.63 11.22 -0.78
N TYR A 41 -10.66 10.31 0.20
CA TYR A 41 -9.69 10.30 1.28
C TYR A 41 -8.31 9.84 0.82
N ALA A 42 -8.23 8.75 0.04
CA ALA A 42 -6.97 8.19 -0.45
C ALA A 42 -6.18 9.19 -1.31
N TYR A 43 -6.87 10.01 -2.12
CA TYR A 43 -6.27 11.03 -2.98
C TYR A 43 -6.24 12.43 -2.36
N SER A 44 -6.67 12.59 -1.10
CA SER A 44 -6.57 13.89 -0.42
C SER A 44 -5.10 14.27 -0.24
N PRO A 45 -4.67 15.50 -0.59
CA PRO A 45 -3.29 15.94 -0.40
C PRO A 45 -2.80 15.82 1.06
N ALA A 46 -3.71 15.93 2.03
CA ALA A 46 -3.40 15.76 3.45
C ALA A 46 -2.98 14.32 3.84
N ASN A 47 -3.31 13.33 2.99
CA ASN A 47 -3.03 11.91 3.22
C ASN A 47 -1.93 11.36 2.29
N ILE A 48 -1.28 12.22 1.50
CA ILE A 48 -0.26 11.81 0.53
C ILE A 48 1.12 12.27 1.01
N ILE A 49 2.05 11.33 1.07
CA ILE A 49 3.48 11.62 1.19
C ILE A 49 4.08 11.50 -0.21
N GLN A 50 4.57 12.62 -0.75
CA GLN A 50 5.12 12.68 -2.10
C GLN A 50 6.60 13.07 -2.09
N PHE A 51 7.44 12.24 -2.71
CA PHE A 51 8.87 12.49 -2.87
C PHE A 51 9.39 11.84 -4.15
N LYS A 52 10.53 12.34 -4.65
CA LYS A 52 11.18 11.82 -5.85
C LYS A 52 12.33 10.88 -5.45
N LEU A 53 12.24 9.62 -5.86
CA LEU A 53 13.32 8.65 -5.69
C LEU A 53 14.56 9.09 -6.48
N GLN A 54 15.71 9.03 -5.82
CA GLN A 54 17.02 9.19 -6.46
C GLN A 54 17.60 7.81 -6.78
N PRO A 55 18.51 7.69 -7.77
CA PRO A 55 19.27 6.47 -7.98
C PRO A 55 19.92 5.99 -6.67
N GLY A 56 19.81 4.68 -6.38
CA GLY A 56 20.29 4.09 -5.14
C GLY A 56 19.35 4.22 -3.93
N THR A 57 18.21 4.91 -4.07
CA THR A 57 17.19 4.96 -3.00
C THR A 57 16.35 3.68 -3.00
N LEU A 58 16.26 3.02 -1.84
CA LEU A 58 15.35 1.91 -1.60
C LEU A 58 14.16 2.37 -0.76
N ILE A 59 12.96 1.91 -1.12
CA ILE A 59 11.76 2.05 -0.29
C ILE A 59 11.16 0.67 -0.04
N SER A 60 10.77 0.40 1.20
CA SER A 60 9.99 -0.76 1.59
C SER A 60 8.65 -0.29 2.14
N VAL A 61 7.56 -0.86 1.64
CA VAL A 61 6.20 -0.48 2.04
C VAL A 61 5.42 -1.68 2.53
N ASP A 62 4.57 -1.46 3.53
CA ASP A 62 3.53 -2.42 3.89
C ASP A 62 2.43 -2.38 2.82
N ASN A 63 2.48 -3.30 1.87
CA ASN A 63 1.51 -3.38 0.76
C ASN A 63 0.07 -3.72 1.20
N PHE A 64 -0.14 -4.17 2.45
CA PHE A 64 -1.48 -4.39 2.99
C PHE A 64 -2.09 -3.14 3.62
N ARG A 65 -1.28 -2.11 3.86
CA ARG A 65 -1.70 -0.88 4.54
C ARG A 65 -1.55 0.37 3.69
N VAL A 66 -0.47 0.47 2.93
CA VAL A 66 -0.09 1.69 2.20
C VAL A 66 -0.39 1.53 0.72
N LEU A 67 -1.35 2.32 0.24
CA LEU A 67 -1.52 2.54 -1.20
C LEU A 67 -0.36 3.41 -1.71
N HIS A 68 0.16 3.06 -2.88
CA HIS A 68 1.26 3.78 -3.49
C HIS A 68 1.03 3.96 -4.99
N GLY A 69 1.64 4.98 -5.55
CA GLY A 69 1.50 5.34 -6.95
C GLY A 69 2.64 6.22 -7.42
N ARG A 70 2.50 6.77 -8.61
CA ARG A 70 3.47 7.70 -9.21
C ARG A 70 2.73 8.81 -9.94
N THR A 71 3.35 9.99 -9.97
CA THR A 71 2.91 11.06 -10.87
C THR A 71 3.25 10.70 -12.32
N ALA A 72 2.58 11.37 -13.26
CA ALA A 72 2.86 11.23 -14.68
C ALA A 72 4.28 11.72 -15.02
N PHE A 73 4.89 11.10 -16.03
CA PHE A 73 6.17 11.52 -16.59
C PHE A 73 6.21 11.22 -18.09
N VAL A 74 7.10 11.90 -18.80
CA VAL A 74 7.31 11.73 -20.25
C VAL A 74 8.57 10.89 -20.47
N VAL A 75 8.46 9.87 -21.33
CA VAL A 75 9.62 9.08 -21.76
C VAL A 75 10.20 9.70 -23.03
N SER A 76 11.50 9.98 -23.03
CA SER A 76 12.25 10.44 -24.19
C SER A 76 13.65 9.79 -24.22
N PRO A 77 14.41 9.86 -25.33
CA PRO A 77 15.76 9.29 -25.38
C PRO A 77 16.68 9.76 -24.24
N ASP A 78 16.54 11.03 -23.82
CA ASP A 78 17.32 11.63 -22.74
C ASP A 78 16.63 11.55 -21.36
N ASN A 79 15.41 11.01 -21.28
CA ASN A 79 14.64 10.90 -20.04
C ASN A 79 13.95 9.54 -19.93
N PHE A 80 14.66 8.59 -19.30
CA PHE A 80 14.15 7.27 -18.96
C PHE A 80 14.19 7.06 -17.44
N ARG A 81 13.30 6.19 -16.95
CA ARG A 81 13.20 5.85 -15.52
C ARG A 81 13.16 4.33 -15.38
N HIS A 82 14.09 3.78 -14.60
CA HIS A 82 14.12 2.37 -14.22
C HIS A 82 13.90 2.27 -12.71
N VAL A 83 13.02 1.37 -12.29
CA VAL A 83 12.88 0.96 -10.88
C VAL A 83 12.83 -0.57 -10.84
N GLU A 84 13.68 -1.16 -10.00
CA GLU A 84 13.62 -2.58 -9.68
C GLU A 84 12.78 -2.76 -8.42
N GLY A 85 11.95 -3.80 -8.41
CA GLY A 85 11.04 -4.09 -7.32
C GLY A 85 10.96 -5.58 -7.03
N GLY A 86 10.69 -5.91 -5.77
CA GLY A 86 10.48 -7.26 -5.29
C GLY A 86 9.47 -7.28 -4.15
N HIS A 87 8.97 -8.46 -3.84
CA HIS A 87 8.03 -8.68 -2.73
C HIS A 87 8.65 -9.65 -1.73
N VAL A 88 8.32 -9.46 -0.46
CA VAL A 88 8.69 -10.36 0.63
C VAL A 88 7.42 -10.67 1.41
N ASP A 89 7.22 -11.93 1.75
CA ASP A 89 6.10 -12.34 2.58
C ASP A 89 6.26 -11.82 4.02
N TRP A 90 5.14 -11.44 4.63
CA TRP A 90 5.11 -10.95 6.00
C TRP A 90 5.68 -11.95 6.99
N ASP A 91 5.45 -13.25 6.79
CA ASP A 91 5.98 -14.29 7.68
C ASP A 91 7.52 -14.30 7.67
N GLY A 92 8.13 -14.14 6.49
CA GLY A 92 9.59 -14.03 6.35
C GLY A 92 10.14 -12.75 6.99
N ALA A 93 9.52 -11.60 6.71
CA ALA A 93 9.92 -10.33 7.30
C ALA A 93 9.82 -10.36 8.85
N ILE A 94 8.72 -10.88 9.39
CA ILE A 94 8.51 -11.00 10.84
C ILE A 94 9.46 -12.03 11.46
N SER A 95 9.79 -13.11 10.76
CA SER A 95 10.79 -14.08 11.22
C SER A 95 12.16 -13.41 11.41
N CYS A 96 12.63 -12.66 10.42
CA CYS A 96 13.87 -11.88 10.54
C CYS A 96 13.80 -10.85 11.67
N MET A 97 12.68 -10.13 11.81
CA MET A 97 12.48 -9.16 12.88
C MET A 97 12.58 -9.80 14.28
N ARG A 98 12.03 -11.01 14.48
CA ARG A 98 12.14 -11.73 15.77
C ARG A 98 13.57 -12.13 16.11
N VAL A 99 14.38 -12.47 15.11
CA VAL A 99 15.81 -12.76 15.32
C VAL A 99 16.53 -11.48 15.74
N LEU A 100 16.33 -10.38 15.02
CA LEU A 100 16.92 -9.07 15.33
C LEU A 100 16.49 -8.55 16.71
N GLU A 101 15.20 -8.73 17.07
CA GLU A 101 14.65 -8.39 18.38
C GLU A 101 15.46 -9.04 19.51
N LYS A 102 15.73 -10.35 19.37
CA LYS A 102 16.51 -11.12 20.33
C LYS A 102 17.99 -10.72 20.35
N GLU A 103 18.61 -10.53 19.19
CA GLU A 103 20.04 -10.22 19.08
C GLU A 103 20.37 -8.81 19.58
N LEU A 104 19.49 -7.84 19.32
CA LEU A 104 19.66 -6.46 19.71
C LEU A 104 19.07 -6.15 21.11
N ASN A 105 18.37 -7.12 21.71
CA ASN A 105 17.67 -6.97 23.00
C ASN A 105 16.74 -5.74 23.01
N ILE A 106 15.93 -5.61 21.96
CA ILE A 106 14.90 -4.56 21.81
C ILE A 106 13.52 -5.20 21.77
N ASP A 107 12.47 -4.43 22.01
CA ASP A 107 11.08 -4.82 21.69
C ASP A 107 10.57 -3.90 20.58
N TYR A 108 10.42 -4.45 19.37
CA TYR A 108 9.93 -3.67 18.22
C TYR A 108 8.40 -3.53 18.21
N ARG A 109 7.68 -4.28 19.05
CA ARG A 109 6.21 -4.28 19.13
C ARG A 109 5.69 -3.21 20.07
N THR A 110 6.52 -2.77 21.01
CA THR A 110 6.23 -1.59 21.82
C THR A 110 6.63 -0.35 21.02
N PRO A 111 5.67 0.46 20.53
CA PRO A 111 6.03 1.71 19.90
C PRO A 111 6.71 2.60 20.94
N ASN A 112 7.89 3.13 20.62
CA ASN A 112 8.48 4.23 21.37
C ASN A 112 7.59 5.47 21.15
N ILE A 113 6.59 5.64 22.01
CA ILE A 113 5.78 6.86 22.12
C ILE A 113 6.17 7.55 23.41
#